data_AF-A0A1X7J8U1-F1
#
_entry.id   AF-A0A1X7J8U1-F1
#
_cell.length_a   1.000
_cell.length_b   1.000
_cell.length_c   1.000
_cell.angle_alpha   90.00
_cell.angle_beta   90.00
_cell.angle_gamma   90.00
#
_symmetry.space_group_name_H-M   'P 1'
#
loop_
_entity.id
_entity.type
_entity.pdbx_description
1 polymer ?
#
loop_
_entity_poly.entity_id
_entity_poly.type
_entity_poly.pdbx_seq_one_letter_code
_entity_poly.pdbx_strand_id
1 'polypeptide(L)'
;MRAFSFTLSMTLWGYIIAVLYARFVTPFVEGIRESLVKGELVGEMAGGAMSNRALKVAVDLVLFMAQAYFLTGWSAYTIVKIRAITHLPEVTSPVIFYLIGMGVCQWALAYIALRERFQGFLSILHSVVAMGACATFALKPQHIPVLYGWMVNIMGGLK
;
A
#
# COMPACT_ATOMS: atom_id res chain seq x y z
N MET A 1 -19.71 20.57 7.15
CA MET A 1 -18.32 21.02 6.92
C MET A 1 -17.27 19.93 7.20
N ARG A 2 -17.36 19.15 8.30
CA ARG A 2 -16.35 18.12 8.62
C ARG A 2 -16.22 16.99 7.59
N ALA A 3 -17.33 16.54 6.99
CA ALA A 3 -17.28 15.53 5.92
C ALA A 3 -16.47 16.01 4.70
N PHE A 4 -16.62 17.27 4.31
CA PHE A 4 -15.85 17.86 3.21
C PHE A 4 -14.35 17.94 3.54
N SER A 5 -14.01 18.40 4.75
CA SER A 5 -12.61 18.46 5.21
C SER A 5 -11.98 17.05 5.29
N PHE A 6 -12.74 16.05 5.73
CA PHE A 6 -12.31 14.66 5.77
C PHE A 6 -12.02 14.10 4.37
N THR A 7 -12.99 14.21 3.46
CA THR A 7 -12.84 13.72 2.09
C THR A 7 -11.70 14.42 1.39
N LEU A 8 -11.59 15.74 1.52
CA LEU A 8 -10.50 16.51 0.91
C LEU A 8 -9.13 16.09 1.46
N SER A 9 -9.00 15.88 2.77
CA SER A 9 -7.76 15.38 3.37
C SER A 9 -7.44 13.95 2.91
N MET A 10 -8.42 13.05 2.85
CA MET A 10 -8.26 11.69 2.34
C MET A 10 -7.80 11.67 0.88
N THR A 11 -8.46 12.44 0.03
CA THR A 11 -8.15 12.53 -1.40
C THR A 11 -6.78 13.15 -1.63
N LEU A 12 -6.41 14.19 -0.88
CA LEU A 12 -5.07 14.79 -0.98
C LEU A 12 -3.97 13.79 -0.61
N TRP A 13 -4.09 13.12 0.54
CA TRP A 13 -3.10 12.12 0.96
C TRP A 13 -3.05 10.92 0.00
N GLY A 14 -4.21 10.46 -0.47
CA GLY A 14 -4.30 9.38 -1.45
C GLY A 14 -3.67 9.76 -2.78
N TYR A 15 -3.88 10.98 -3.23
CA TYR A 15 -3.26 11.52 -4.45
C TYR A 15 -1.73 11.64 -4.28
N ILE A 16 -1.26 12.19 -3.15
CA ILE A 16 0.17 12.31 -2.86
C ILE A 16 0.83 10.94 -2.89
N ILE A 17 0.26 9.95 -2.20
CA ILE A 17 0.80 8.59 -2.18
C ILE A 17 0.78 7.95 -3.56
N ALA A 18 -0.33 8.09 -4.30
CA ALA A 18 -0.44 7.56 -5.65
C ALA A 18 0.61 8.16 -6.61
N VAL A 19 0.81 9.48 -6.57
CA VAL A 19 1.81 10.18 -7.39
C VAL A 19 3.23 9.83 -6.97
N LEU A 20 3.53 9.85 -5.66
CA LEU A 20 4.86 9.49 -5.15
C LEU A 20 5.21 8.05 -5.51
N TYR A 21 4.27 7.13 -5.34
CA TYR A 21 4.47 5.74 -5.69
C TYR A 21 4.71 5.56 -7.20
N ALA A 22 3.87 6.16 -8.03
CA ALA A 22 4.02 6.08 -9.49
C ALA A 22 5.32 6.73 -9.99
N ARG A 23 5.78 7.79 -9.32
CA ARG A 23 6.94 8.58 -9.78
C ARG A 23 8.27 8.09 -9.24
N PHE A 24 8.29 7.49 -8.04
CA PHE A 24 9.55 7.08 -7.39
C PHE A 24 9.62 5.57 -7.25
N VAL A 25 8.56 4.90 -6.77
CA VAL A 25 8.61 3.47 -6.48
C VAL A 25 8.55 2.64 -7.75
N THR A 26 7.67 2.99 -8.69
CA THR A 26 7.53 2.25 -9.96
C THR A 26 8.84 2.22 -10.77
N PRO A 27 9.47 3.36 -11.12
CA PRO A 27 10.71 3.34 -11.90
C PRO A 27 11.89 2.74 -11.13
N PHE A 28 11.91 2.85 -9.79
CA PHE A 28 12.95 2.22 -8.97
C PHE A 28 12.86 0.69 -9.00
N VAL A 29 11.65 0.15 -8.85
CA VAL A 29 11.40 -1.30 -8.91
C VAL A 29 11.68 -1.85 -10.30
N GLU A 30 11.27 -1.13 -11.35
CA GLU A 30 11.60 -1.48 -12.74
C GLU A 30 13.11 -1.46 -12.97
N GLY A 31 13.82 -0.43 -12.48
CA GLY A 31 15.28 -0.34 -12.59
C GLY A 31 16.01 -1.49 -11.92
N ILE A 32 15.61 -1.87 -10.69
CA ILE A 32 16.19 -3.02 -9.99
C ILE A 32 15.95 -4.32 -10.78
N ARG A 33 14.71 -4.55 -11.24
CA ARG A 33 14.37 -5.74 -12.03
C ARG A 33 15.15 -5.80 -13.34
N GLU A 34 15.32 -4.67 -14.02
CA GLU A 34 16.12 -4.58 -15.24
C GLU A 34 17.61 -4.86 -15.00
N SER A 35 18.21 -4.29 -13.96
CA SER A 35 19.61 -4.56 -13.59
C SER A 35 19.85 -6.02 -13.19
N LEU A 36 18.84 -6.68 -12.61
CA LEU A 36 18.85 -8.12 -12.34
C LEU A 36 18.74 -8.97 -13.61
N VAL A 37 17.92 -8.54 -14.58
CA VAL A 37 17.79 -9.22 -15.87
C VAL A 37 19.05 -9.07 -16.73
N LYS A 38 19.68 -7.89 -16.70
CA LYS A 38 20.94 -7.60 -17.41
C LYS A 38 22.16 -8.25 -16.76
N GLY A 39 22.03 -8.80 -15.55
CA GLY A 39 23.12 -9.46 -14.82
C GLY A 39 24.18 -8.49 -14.26
N GLU A 40 23.97 -7.17 -14.38
CA GLU A 40 24.91 -6.13 -13.93
C GLU A 40 25.08 -6.12 -12.41
N LEU A 41 24.03 -6.48 -11.66
CA LEU A 41 24.08 -6.59 -10.19
C LEU A 41 24.90 -7.79 -9.68
N VAL A 42 25.20 -8.76 -10.55
CA VAL A 42 25.79 -10.06 -10.17
C VAL A 42 27.22 -10.19 -10.69
N GLY A 43 27.86 -9.08 -11.08
CA GLY A 43 29.14 -9.03 -11.80
C GLY A 43 30.11 -10.15 -11.41
N GLU A 44 30.48 -10.98 -12.40
CA GLU A 44 31.49 -12.06 -12.45
C GLU A 44 31.68 -13.01 -11.23
N MET A 45 30.98 -12.81 -10.11
CA MET A 45 31.13 -13.59 -8.90
C MET A 45 29.96 -14.59 -8.79
N ALA A 46 30.31 -15.87 -8.91
CA ALA A 46 29.53 -17.04 -8.52
C ALA A 46 28.50 -17.59 -9.52
N GLY A 47 28.99 -18.44 -10.44
CA GLY A 47 28.64 -19.87 -10.42
C GLY A 47 27.17 -20.27 -10.53
N GLY A 48 26.77 -20.69 -11.74
CA GLY A 48 25.63 -21.59 -11.99
C GLY A 48 24.29 -20.88 -12.23
N ALA A 49 23.62 -21.22 -13.33
CA ALA A 49 22.31 -20.68 -13.73
C ALA A 49 21.20 -20.83 -12.66
N MET A 50 21.39 -21.72 -11.69
CA MET A 50 20.49 -21.93 -10.55
C MET A 50 20.61 -20.82 -9.47
N SER A 51 21.84 -20.32 -9.21
CA SER A 51 22.10 -19.23 -8.25
C SER A 51 21.43 -17.93 -8.68
N ASN A 52 21.55 -17.58 -9.97
CA ASN A 52 20.93 -16.38 -10.54
C ASN A 52 19.39 -16.42 -10.49
N ARG A 53 18.78 -17.60 -10.65
CA ARG A 53 17.32 -17.75 -10.55
C ARG A 53 16.84 -17.59 -9.11
N ALA A 54 17.54 -18.19 -8.15
CA ALA A 54 17.19 -18.07 -6.73
C ALA A 54 17.31 -16.62 -6.25
N LEU A 55 18.37 -15.92 -6.65
CA LEU A 55 18.56 -14.50 -6.32
C LEU A 55 17.46 -13.61 -6.92
N LYS A 56 17.09 -13.85 -8.18
CA LYS A 56 15.98 -13.12 -8.82
C LYS A 56 14.66 -13.29 -8.09
N VAL A 57 14.33 -14.52 -7.68
CA VAL A 57 13.11 -14.80 -6.89
C VAL A 57 13.18 -14.12 -5.52
N ALA A 58 14.34 -14.16 -4.86
CA ALA A 58 14.52 -13.53 -3.56
C ALA A 58 14.31 -12.00 -3.63
N VAL A 59 14.91 -11.33 -4.63
CA VAL A 59 14.73 -9.88 -4.80
C VAL A 59 13.29 -9.54 -5.16
N ASP A 60 12.66 -10.30 -6.07
CA ASP A 60 11.26 -10.09 -6.42
C ASP A 60 10.32 -10.24 -5.21
N LEU A 61 10.62 -11.19 -4.32
CA LEU A 61 9.86 -11.41 -3.08
C LEU A 61 10.07 -10.27 -2.08
N VAL A 62 11.29 -9.78 -1.91
CA VAL A 62 11.58 -8.62 -1.05
C VAL A 62 10.89 -7.36 -1.55
N LEU A 63 10.96 -7.09 -2.86
CA LEU A 63 10.28 -5.96 -3.48
C LEU A 63 8.76 -6.07 -3.32
N PHE A 64 8.21 -7.27 -3.55
CA PHE A 64 6.80 -7.55 -3.31
C PHE A 64 6.40 -7.28 -1.85
N MET A 65 7.16 -7.78 -0.88
CA MET A 65 6.86 -7.58 0.55
C MET A 65 6.92 -6.10 0.92
N ALA A 66 7.91 -5.36 0.43
CA ALA A 66 8.06 -3.94 0.68
C ALA A 66 6.90 -3.12 0.08
N GLN A 67 6.55 -3.38 -1.18
CA GLN A 67 5.42 -2.73 -1.85
C GLN A 67 4.10 -3.05 -1.15
N ALA A 68 3.87 -4.34 -0.86
CA ALA A 68 2.68 -4.80 -0.16
C ALA A 68 2.56 -4.13 1.21
N TYR A 69 3.65 -4.07 2.00
CA TYR A 69 3.65 -3.41 3.31
C TYR A 69 3.35 -1.90 3.22
N PHE A 70 3.88 -1.19 2.22
CA PHE A 70 3.59 0.23 2.03
C PHE A 70 2.12 0.47 1.63
N LEU A 71 1.61 -0.30 0.67
CA LEU A 71 0.25 -0.15 0.15
C LEU A 71 -0.81 -0.59 1.17
N THR A 72 -0.56 -1.68 1.91
CA THR A 72 -1.41 -2.09 3.03
C THR A 72 -1.35 -1.09 4.19
N GLY A 73 -0.23 -0.39 4.37
CA GLY A 73 -0.10 0.74 5.29
C GLY A 73 -1.02 1.90 4.94
N TRP A 74 -1.17 2.24 3.66
CA TRP A 74 -2.16 3.24 3.20
C TRP A 74 -3.60 2.81 3.52
N SER A 75 -3.92 1.54 3.31
CA SER A 75 -5.22 0.99 3.68
C SER A 75 -5.47 1.08 5.18
N ALA A 76 -4.47 0.73 6.00
CA ALA A 76 -4.56 0.86 7.45
C ALA A 76 -4.74 2.32 7.89
N TYR A 77 -3.99 3.26 7.30
CA TYR A 77 -4.13 4.70 7.58
C TYR A 77 -5.57 5.17 7.32
N THR A 78 -6.13 4.71 6.20
CA THR A 78 -7.50 5.06 5.79
C THR A 78 -8.50 4.63 6.87
N ILE A 79 -8.44 3.38 7.30
CA ILE A 79 -9.36 2.82 8.30
C ILE A 79 -9.20 3.49 9.68
N VAL A 80 -7.97 3.74 10.13
CA VAL A 80 -7.73 4.43 11.41
C VAL A 80 -8.35 5.83 11.40
N LYS A 81 -8.18 6.57 10.31
CA LYS A 81 -8.72 7.93 10.18
C LYS A 81 -10.24 7.94 10.07
N ILE A 82 -10.85 6.97 9.36
CA ILE A 82 -12.31 6.78 9.36
C ILE A 82 -12.78 6.56 10.79
N ARG A 83 -12.16 5.62 11.52
CA ARG A 83 -12.54 5.30 12.91
C ARG A 83 -12.44 6.48 13.85
N ALA A 84 -11.33 7.22 13.79
CA ALA A 84 -11.12 8.42 14.60
C ALA A 84 -12.26 9.44 14.43
N ILE A 85 -12.85 9.52 13.23
CA ILE A 85 -13.95 10.45 12.95
C ILE A 85 -15.30 9.86 13.35
N THR A 86 -15.55 8.58 13.07
CA THR A 86 -16.84 7.95 13.40
C THR A 86 -17.09 7.77 14.89
N HIS A 87 -16.05 7.81 15.73
CA HIS A 87 -16.17 7.77 17.19
C HIS A 87 -16.53 9.13 17.82
N LEU A 88 -16.62 10.21 17.04
CA LEU A 88 -17.09 11.51 17.54
C LEU A 88 -18.62 11.48 17.74
N PRO A 89 -19.15 11.97 18.88
CA PRO A 89 -20.57 11.88 19.23
C PRO A 89 -21.51 12.66 18.30
N GLU A 90 -20.96 13.51 17.44
CA GLU A 90 -21.70 14.36 16.49
C GLU A 90 -21.96 13.66 15.13
N VAL A 91 -21.51 12.42 14.93
CA VAL A 91 -21.63 11.70 13.65
C VAL A 91 -22.91 10.86 13.62
N THR A 92 -23.93 11.35 12.91
CA THR A 92 -25.24 10.68 12.77
C THR A 92 -25.23 9.48 11.82
N SER A 93 -24.30 9.42 10.85
CA SER A 93 -24.21 8.31 9.89
C SER A 93 -22.75 7.89 9.64
N PRO A 94 -22.21 6.97 10.47
CA PRO A 94 -20.83 6.50 10.35
C PRO A 94 -20.57 5.73 9.05
N VAL A 95 -21.62 5.10 8.48
CA VAL A 95 -21.53 4.28 7.26
C VAL A 95 -21.06 5.09 6.05
N ILE A 96 -21.51 6.34 5.92
CA ILE A 96 -21.14 7.21 4.79
C ILE A 96 -19.63 7.48 4.79
N PHE A 97 -19.02 7.66 5.96
CA PHE A 97 -17.57 7.88 6.08
C PHE A 97 -16.76 6.64 5.70
N TYR A 98 -17.26 5.45 6.03
CA TYR A 98 -16.66 4.20 5.56
C TYR A 98 -16.73 4.06 4.05
N LEU A 99 -17.89 4.31 3.43
CA LEU A 99 -18.04 4.21 1.97
C LEU A 99 -17.12 5.20 1.23
N ILE A 100 -17.09 6.46 1.67
CA ILE A 100 -16.21 7.48 1.07
C ILE A 100 -14.74 7.10 1.26
N GLY A 101 -14.33 6.77 2.49
CA GLY A 101 -12.94 6.47 2.78
C GLY A 101 -12.45 5.21 2.07
N MET A 102 -13.27 4.15 2.01
CA MET A 102 -12.96 2.95 1.22
C MET A 102 -12.88 3.27 -0.27
N GLY A 103 -13.81 4.09 -0.80
CA GLY A 103 -13.79 4.52 -2.19
C GLY A 103 -12.51 5.28 -2.55
N VAL A 104 -12.08 6.22 -1.72
CA VAL A 104 -10.82 6.97 -1.94
C VAL A 104 -9.60 6.05 -1.82
N CYS A 105 -9.60 5.15 -0.84
CA CYS A 105 -8.51 4.18 -0.66
C CYS A 105 -8.36 3.28 -1.89
N GLN A 106 -9.46 2.68 -2.34
CA GLN A 106 -9.49 1.84 -3.53
C GLN A 106 -9.14 2.62 -4.79
N TRP A 107 -9.61 3.85 -4.94
CA TRP A 107 -9.27 4.70 -6.08
C TRP A 107 -7.75 4.94 -6.17
N ALA A 108 -7.10 5.28 -5.05
CA ALA A 108 -5.65 5.48 -5.02
C ALA A 108 -4.89 4.20 -5.37
N LEU A 109 -5.31 3.04 -4.81
CA LEU A 109 -4.70 1.75 -5.12
C LEU A 109 -4.93 1.33 -6.57
N ALA A 110 -6.12 1.55 -7.12
CA ALA A 110 -6.45 1.27 -8.51
C ALA A 110 -5.61 2.15 -9.46
N TYR A 111 -5.42 3.42 -9.13
CA TYR A 111 -4.57 4.32 -9.90
C TYR A 111 -3.12 3.84 -9.95
N ILE A 112 -2.58 3.37 -8.82
CA ILE A 112 -1.24 2.78 -8.74
C ILE A 112 -1.16 1.52 -9.63
N ALA A 113 -2.11 0.61 -9.46
CA ALA A 113 -2.16 -0.65 -10.22
C ALA A 113 -2.27 -0.43 -11.74
N LEU A 114 -2.93 0.64 -12.19
CA LEU A 114 -3.02 0.99 -13.61
C LEU A 114 -1.71 1.55 -14.20
N ARG A 115 -0.81 2.07 -13.37
CA ARG A 115 0.48 2.64 -13.81
C ARG A 115 1.64 1.67 -13.69
N GLU A 116 1.50 0.60 -12.92
CA GLU A 116 2.50 -0.45 -12.84
C GLU A 116 2.51 -1.29 -14.13
N ARG A 117 3.70 -1.45 -14.73
CA ARG A 117 3.85 -2.37 -15.85
C ARG A 117 3.78 -3.81 -15.35
N PHE A 118 3.05 -4.64 -16.07
CA PHE A 118 2.99 -6.07 -15.76
C PHE A 118 4.35 -6.73 -15.99
N GLN A 119 5.06 -7.04 -14.90
CA GLN A 119 6.35 -7.75 -14.95
C GLN A 119 6.31 -9.15 -14.30
N GLY A 120 5.10 -9.70 -14.08
CA GLY A 120 4.88 -11.04 -13.56
C GLY A 120 3.79 -11.10 -12.48
N PHE A 121 3.52 -12.31 -11.97
CA PHE A 121 2.44 -12.57 -11.01
C PHE A 121 2.57 -11.77 -9.71
N LEU A 122 3.78 -11.70 -9.13
CA LEU A 122 4.06 -10.94 -7.90
C LEU A 122 3.89 -9.42 -8.09
N SER A 123 3.97 -8.93 -9.33
CA SER A 123 3.80 -7.51 -9.65
C SER A 123 2.34 -7.04 -9.59
N ILE A 124 1.36 -7.95 -9.62
CA ILE A 124 -0.05 -7.59 -9.42
C ILE A 124 -0.46 -7.85 -7.97
N LEU A 125 0.16 -8.86 -7.36
CA LEU A 125 -0.31 -9.43 -6.11
C LEU A 125 -0.22 -8.43 -4.94
N HIS A 126 0.74 -7.50 -4.95
CA HIS A 126 0.87 -6.53 -3.85
C HIS A 126 -0.31 -5.54 -3.82
N SER A 127 -0.82 -5.14 -4.98
CA SER A 127 -1.96 -4.23 -5.13
C SER A 127 -3.27 -4.95 -4.74
N VAL A 128 -3.41 -6.21 -5.11
CA VAL A 128 -4.54 -7.07 -4.68
C VAL A 128 -4.52 -7.29 -3.17
N VAL A 129 -3.36 -7.58 -2.59
CA VAL A 129 -3.19 -7.75 -1.14
C VAL A 129 -3.54 -6.46 -0.41
N ALA A 130 -3.13 -5.29 -0.91
CA ALA A 130 -3.49 -4.00 -0.32
C ALA A 130 -5.01 -3.74 -0.35
N MET A 131 -5.66 -4.01 -1.48
CA MET A 131 -7.12 -3.90 -1.59
C MET A 131 -7.85 -4.84 -0.61
N GLY A 132 -7.40 -6.09 -0.51
CA GLY A 132 -7.96 -7.06 0.44
C GLY A 132 -7.70 -6.70 1.91
N ALA A 133 -6.53 -6.11 2.20
CA ALA A 133 -6.20 -5.61 3.52
C ALA A 133 -7.11 -4.46 3.95
N CYS A 134 -7.49 -3.56 3.04
CA CYS A 134 -8.48 -2.51 3.33
C CYS A 134 -9.79 -3.08 3.85
N ALA A 135 -10.35 -4.08 3.17
CA ALA A 135 -11.57 -4.76 3.61
C ALA A 135 -11.37 -5.50 4.95
N THR A 136 -10.24 -6.17 5.11
CA THR A 136 -9.90 -6.91 6.33
C THR A 136 -9.78 -5.96 7.53
N PHE A 137 -9.13 -4.81 7.36
CA PHE A 137 -8.98 -3.80 8.41
C PHE A 137 -10.30 -3.11 8.74
N ALA A 138 -11.18 -2.89 7.76
CA ALA A 138 -12.52 -2.37 8.01
C ALA A 138 -13.34 -3.33 8.89
N LEU A 139 -13.25 -4.64 8.63
CA LEU A 139 -14.00 -5.67 9.38
C LEU A 139 -13.34 -6.02 10.73
N LYS A 140 -12.01 -6.14 10.78
CA LYS A 140 -11.24 -6.53 11.97
C LYS A 140 -10.07 -5.55 12.21
N PRO A 141 -10.35 -4.34 12.72
CA PRO A 141 -9.36 -3.28 12.92
C PRO A 141 -8.31 -3.61 13.99
N GLN A 142 -8.55 -4.62 14.82
CA GLN A 142 -7.57 -5.19 15.76
C GLN A 142 -6.28 -5.72 15.09
N HIS A 143 -6.27 -5.97 13.78
CA HIS A 143 -5.07 -6.37 13.05
C HIS A 143 -4.15 -5.18 12.73
N ILE A 144 -4.69 -3.95 12.71
CA ILE A 144 -3.92 -2.74 12.41
C ILE A 144 -2.80 -2.50 13.43
N PRO A 145 -3.03 -2.52 14.77
CA PRO A 145 -1.96 -2.25 15.73
C PRO A 145 -0.87 -3.34 15.75
N VAL A 146 -1.17 -4.55 15.28
CA VAL A 146 -0.18 -5.65 15.19
C VAL A 146 0.87 -5.35 14.11
N LEU A 147 0.44 -4.85 12.95
CA LEU A 147 1.33 -4.57 11.81
C LEU A 147 1.79 -3.11 11.75
N TYR A 148 0.94 -2.19 12.21
CA TYR A 148 1.11 -0.75 12.09
C TYR A 148 0.93 -0.04 13.44
N GLY A 149 1.31 -0.68 14.55
CA GLY A 149 1.22 -0.10 15.89
C GLY A 149 1.90 1.27 16.02
N TRP A 150 3.03 1.45 15.34
CA TRP A 150 3.73 2.74 15.25
C TRP A 150 2.82 3.84 14.67
N MET A 151 2.05 3.53 13.64
CA MET A 151 1.15 4.47 12.96
C MET A 151 -0.07 4.80 13.83
N VAL A 152 -0.62 3.80 14.52
CA VAL A 152 -1.72 3.97 15.46
C VAL A 152 -1.30 4.89 16.62
N ASN A 153 -0.08 4.72 17.14
CA ASN A 153 0.46 5.56 18.20
C ASN A 153 0.62 7.03 17.77
N ILE A 154 1.14 7.28 16.57
CA ILE A 154 1.30 8.65 16.03
C ILE A 154 -0.06 9.33 15.84
N MET A 155 -1.07 8.58 15.39
CA MET A 155 -2.42 9.12 15.16
C MET A 155 -3.28 9.26 16.42
N GLY A 156 -2.76 8.96 17.61
CA GLY A 156 -3.49 9.12 18.87
C GLY A 156 -4.41 7.95 19.24
N GLY A 157 -4.24 6.78 18.59
CA GLY A 157 -4.87 5.52 18.99
C GLY A 157 -6.14 5.13 18.21
N LEU A 158 -6.39 3.82 18.13
CA LEU A 158 -7.70 3.23 17.82
C LEU A 158 -8.49 3.19 19.14
N LYS A 159 -9.14 4.28 19.51
CA LYS A 159 -10.15 4.25 20.57
C LYS A 159 -11.49 3.75 20.03
#